data_AF-A0A522UZ91-F1
#
_entry.id   AF-A0A522UZ91-F1
#
_cell.length_a   1.000
_cell.length_b   1.000
_cell.length_c   1.000
_cell.angle_alpha   90.00
_cell.angle_beta   90.00
_cell.angle_gamma   90.00
#
_symmetry.space_group_name_H-M   'P 1'
#
loop_
_entity.id
_entity.type
_entity.pdbx_description
1 polymer ?
#
loop_
_entity_poly.entity_id
_entity_poly.type
_entity_poly.pdbx_seq_one_letter_code
_entity_poly.pdbx_strand_id
1 'polypeptide(L)' 'MDTSAASTMIKMLESVPDPLQESVVEHMRDYIEDVRDEARWKELFCRTENKLLAAAQQARREVFQGKGNPMDIEKL' A
#
# COMPACT_ATOMS: atom_id res chain seq x y z
N MET A 1 5.43 -0.44 -27.11
CA MET A 1 6.85 -0.80 -26.94
C MET A 1 6.93 -1.59 -25.65
N ASP A 2 7.36 -2.84 -25.72
CA ASP A 2 7.61 -3.62 -24.51
C ASP A 2 8.85 -3.07 -23.81
N THR A 3 8.76 -2.91 -22.50
CA THR A 3 9.91 -2.49 -21.69
C THR A 3 10.84 -3.69 -21.49
N SER A 4 12.13 -3.42 -21.25
CA SER A 4 13.09 -4.48 -20.89
C SER A 4 12.56 -5.36 -19.74
N ALA A 5 11.93 -4.73 -18.73
CA ALA A 5 11.33 -5.42 -17.60
C ALA A 5 10.15 -6.34 -17.98
N ALA A 6 9.26 -5.91 -18.88
CA ALA A 6 8.14 -6.74 -19.34
C ALA A 6 8.65 -7.98 -20.08
N SER A 7 9.65 -7.82 -20.94
CA SER A 7 10.28 -8.96 -21.64
C SER A 7 10.95 -9.94 -20.66
N THR A 8 11.60 -9.43 -19.60
CA THR A 8 12.17 -10.29 -18.54
C THR A 8 11.09 -11.09 -17.81
N MET A 9 9.96 -10.47 -17.46
CA MET A 9 8.87 -11.20 -16.79
C MET A 9 8.28 -12.31 -17.66
N ILE A 10 8.12 -12.06 -18.97
CA ILE A 10 7.66 -13.10 -19.91
C ILE A 10 8.64 -14.28 -19.93
N LYS A 11 9.95 -14.01 -20.05
CA LYS A 11 10.97 -15.07 -20.03
C LYS A 11 11.04 -15.84 -18.70
N MET A 12 10.75 -15.17 -17.59
CA MET A 12 10.65 -15.84 -16.28
C MET A 12 9.42 -16.73 -16.19
N LEU A 13 8.31 -16.37 -16.82
CA LEU A 13 7.12 -17.22 -16.89
C LEU A 13 7.34 -18.42 -17.82
N GLU A 14 8.00 -18.21 -18.97
CA GLU A 14 8.35 -19.28 -19.92
C GLU A 14 9.30 -20.35 -19.33
N SER A 15 10.07 -20.03 -18.29
CA SER A 15 10.95 -21.00 -17.61
C SER A 15 10.23 -21.87 -16.59
N VAL A 16 8.97 -21.56 -16.28
CA VAL A 16 8.12 -22.33 -15.37
C VAL A 16 7.38 -23.41 -16.18
N PRO A 17 7.26 -24.65 -15.67
CA PRO A 17 6.45 -25.67 -16.33
C PRO A 17 5.02 -25.20 -16.59
N ASP A 18 4.50 -25.43 -17.80
CA ASP A 18 3.14 -25.06 -18.23
C ASP A 18 2.03 -25.28 -17.18
N PRO A 19 1.94 -26.43 -16.48
CA PRO A 19 0.88 -26.63 -15.48
C PRO A 19 0.97 -25.71 -14.26
N LEU A 20 2.12 -25.06 -14.03
CA LEU A 20 2.37 -24.14 -12.92
C LEU A 20 2.28 -22.67 -13.34
N GLN A 21 2.28 -22.36 -14.65
CA GLN A 21 2.28 -20.97 -15.13
C GLN A 21 1.04 -20.20 -14.68
N GLU A 22 -0.15 -20.82 -14.69
CA GLU A 22 -1.39 -20.17 -14.25
C GLU A 22 -1.32 -19.75 -12.76
N SER A 23 -0.82 -20.64 -11.89
CA SER A 23 -0.65 -20.33 -10.47
C SER A 23 0.35 -19.20 -10.24
N VAL A 24 1.42 -19.13 -11.04
CA VAL A 24 2.37 -18.01 -10.99
C VAL A 24 1.69 -16.70 -11.42
N VAL A 25 0.89 -16.72 -12.49
CA VAL A 25 0.16 -15.54 -12.97
C VAL A 25 -0.84 -15.03 -11.93
N GLU A 26 -1.56 -15.91 -11.24
CA GLU A 26 -2.47 -15.54 -10.15
C GLU A 26 -1.73 -14.77 -9.05
N HIS A 27 -0.63 -15.32 -8.52
CA HIS A 27 0.16 -14.66 -7.48
C HIS A 27 0.80 -13.35 -7.95
N MET A 28 1.25 -13.28 -9.21
CA MET A 28 1.79 -12.04 -9.76
C MET A 28 0.72 -10.96 -9.90
N ARG A 29 -0.54 -11.32 -10.16
CA ARG A 29 -1.64 -10.37 -10.22
C ARG A 29 -1.85 -9.70 -8.86
N ASP A 30 -1.93 -10.50 -7.80
CA ASP A 30 -2.10 -10.00 -6.43
C ASP A 30 -0.93 -9.08 -6.05
N TYR A 31 0.30 -9.52 -6.33
CA TYR A 31 1.49 -8.70 -6.06
C TYR A 31 1.50 -7.37 -6.82
N ILE A 32 1.04 -7.34 -8.09
CA ILE A 32 0.95 -6.11 -8.87
C ILE A 32 -0.07 -5.14 -8.26
N GLU A 33 -1.21 -5.65 -7.78
CA GLU A 33 -2.21 -4.81 -7.11
C GLU A 33 -1.67 -4.27 -5.78
N ASP A 34 -0.98 -5.08 -4.98
CA ASP A 34 -0.32 -4.59 -3.75
C ASP A 34 0.67 -3.45 -4.04
N VAL A 35 1.50 -3.61 -5.09
CA VAL A 35 2.45 -2.57 -5.51
C VAL A 35 1.74 -1.30 -5.97
N ARG A 36 0.62 -1.42 -6.70
CA ARG A 36 -0.20 -0.28 -7.12
C ARG A 36 -0.82 0.43 -5.93
N ASP A 37 -1.33 -0.32 -4.97
CA ASP A 37 -1.99 0.20 -3.77
C ASP A 37 -0.98 0.94 -2.89
N GLU A 38 0.20 0.37 -2.67
CA GLU A 38 1.30 1.01 -1.94
C GLU A 38 1.74 2.31 -2.64
N ALA A 39 1.85 2.31 -3.97
CA ALA A 39 2.19 3.52 -4.73
C ALA A 39 1.13 4.63 -4.56
N ARG A 40 -0.16 4.28 -4.61
CA ARG A 40 -1.26 5.22 -4.35
C ARG A 40 -1.22 5.73 -2.91
N TRP A 41 -1.00 4.84 -1.95
CA TRP A 41 -0.90 5.20 -0.54
C TRP A 41 0.23 6.20 -0.32
N LYS A 42 1.41 5.93 -0.86
CA LYS A 42 2.59 6.80 -0.75
C LYS A 42 2.35 8.17 -1.36
N GLU A 43 1.74 8.25 -2.55
CA GLU A 43 1.41 9.52 -3.18
C GLU A 43 0.44 10.35 -2.31
N LEU A 44 -0.62 9.71 -1.80
CA LEU A 44 -1.60 10.35 -0.92
C LEU A 44 -0.96 10.80 0.39
N PHE A 45 -0.12 9.96 0.99
CA PHE A 45 0.58 10.26 2.22
C PHE A 45 1.52 11.45 2.03
N CYS A 46 2.38 11.45 1.02
CA CYS A 46 3.27 12.59 0.74
C CYS A 46 2.52 13.92 0.55
N ARG A 47 1.30 13.87 -0.01
CA ARG A 47 0.44 15.07 -0.16
C ARG A 47 -0.21 15.53 1.14
N THR A 48 -0.44 14.62 2.09
CA THR A 48 -1.27 14.88 3.27
C THR A 48 -0.50 14.81 4.59
N GLU A 49 0.75 14.39 4.59
CA GLU A 49 1.59 14.16 5.78
C GLU A 49 1.61 15.38 6.72
N ASN A 50 1.84 16.59 6.20
CA ASN A 50 1.86 17.79 7.02
C ASN A 50 0.51 18.06 7.70
N LYS A 51 -0.61 17.79 7.02
CA LYS A 51 -1.96 17.94 7.60
C LYS A 51 -2.20 16.88 8.66
N LEU A 52 -1.78 15.64 8.43
CA LEU A 52 -1.87 14.56 9.40
C LEU A 52 -1.06 14.88 10.66
N LEU A 53 0.16 15.39 10.50
CA LEU A 53 1.02 15.80 11.61
C LEU A 53 0.41 16.94 12.41
N ALA A 54 -0.13 17.97 11.73
CA ALA A 54 -0.82 19.08 12.38
C ALA A 54 -2.06 18.59 13.16
N ALA A 55 -2.86 17.70 12.56
CA ALA A 55 -4.04 17.12 13.21
C ALA A 55 -3.65 16.27 14.43
N ALA A 56 -2.61 15.44 14.32
CA ALA A 56 -2.13 14.63 15.43
C ALA A 56 -1.62 15.48 16.60
N GLN A 57 -0.88 16.56 16.32
CA GLN A 57 -0.45 17.51 17.34
C GLN A 57 -1.63 18.22 18.00
N GLN A 58 -2.64 18.59 17.21
CA GLN A 58 -3.84 19.23 17.71
C GLN A 58 -4.64 18.30 18.63
N ALA A 59 -4.87 17.05 18.21
CA ALA A 59 -5.54 16.04 19.04
C ALA A 59 -4.82 15.84 20.38
N ARG A 60 -3.48 15.79 20.37
CA ARG A 60 -2.69 15.70 21.62
C ARG A 60 -2.92 16.90 22.55
N ARG A 61 -2.97 18.12 22.00
CA ARG A 61 -3.27 19.33 22.80
C ARG A 61 -4.69 19.30 23.35
N GLU A 62 -5.66 18.85 22.57
CA GLU A 62 -7.06 18.75 23.00
C GLU A 62 -7.23 17.74 24.13
N VAL A 63 -6.58 16.57 24.04
CA VAL A 63 -6.56 15.59 25.13
C VAL A 63 -5.93 16.17 26.39
N PHE A 64 -4.79 16.86 26.27
CA PHE A 64 -4.15 17.51 27.43
C PHE A 64 -5.03 18.62 28.05
N GLN A 65 -5.82 19.33 27.24
CA GLN A 65 -6.78 20.33 27.70
C GLN A 65 -8.08 19.71 28.24
N GLY A 66 -8.21 18.38 28.27
CA GLY A 66 -9.43 17.68 28.70
C GLY A 66 -10.60 17.82 27.71
N LYS A 67 -10.35 18.25 26.48
CA LYS A 67 -11.37 18.44 25.42
C LYS A 67 -11.60 17.18 24.59
N GLY A 68 -10.83 16.13 24.82
CA GLY A 68 -10.95 14.85 24.14
C GLY A 68 -10.34 13.72 24.95
N ASN A 69 -10.73 12.50 24.63
CA ASN A 69 -10.19 11.28 25.24
C ASN A 69 -9.51 10.42 24.17
N PRO A 70 -8.48 9.63 24.53
CA PRO A 70 -7.91 8.64 23.63
C PRO A 70 -9.00 7.70 23.08
N MET A 71 -8.86 7.31 21.81
CA MET A 71 -9.78 6.38 21.16
C MET A 71 -9.64 4.99 21.79
N ASP A 72 -10.76 4.41 22.20
CA ASP A 72 -10.84 3.06 22.78
C ASP A 72 -11.15 2.06 21.67
N ILE A 73 -10.14 1.28 21.26
CA ILE A 73 -10.25 0.38 20.10
C ILE A 73 -11.17 -0.80 20.39
N GLU A 74 -11.32 -1.21 21.66
CA GLU A 74 -12.18 -2.34 22.05
C GLU A 74 -13.67 -1.98 22.04
N LYS A 75 -14.00 -0.69 21.91
CA LYS A 75 -15.38 -0.18 21.86
C LYS A 75 -15.84 0.25 20.46
N LEU A 76 -15.04 -0.06 19.44
CA LEU A 76 -15.39 0.12 18.03
C LEU A 76 -16.21 -1.06 17.52
#